data_AF-G1PYT2-F1
#
_entry.id   AF-G1PYT2-F1
#
_cell.length_a   1.000
_cell.length_b   1.000
_cell.length_c   1.000
_cell.angle_alpha   90.00
_cell.angle_beta   90.00
_cell.angle_gamma   90.00
#
_symmetry.space_group_name_H-M   'P 1'
#
loop_
_entity.id
_entity.type
_entity.pdbx_description
1 polymer ?
#
loop_
_entity_poly.entity_id
_entity_poly.type
_entity_poly.pdbx_seq_one_letter_code
_entity_poly.pdbx_strand_id
1 'polypeptide(L)'
;TMELRLTPARNLDKFIEDHLRPDTPFRRRVKKAIDAICSFLKERCFQGAPHRVRVSKVVKGGSSGKGTTLRGRSDADLVVFLSELRSFQEQLERRGEFIWEIIRQLEAFQRETGVEFEIHEPRWEKPRALSFVFWSPWLDEKVEFDVLPAFDILGQWGPVPHIHEGYRPNPQIYVRLINECTRLGKEGEFSPCFTELQKAFLRQRPTKLKSLIRLVKHWYQLCKQRLGKPLPPQYALELLTVHAWERGCKETYFSTAEGFRTVLELVVHYRQLCVYWTKYYDFENPVICQYLMTQLEQPMPVILDPADPTGNVAGGGGWQRLAQEAAAWMTYPCLKNWDGSPVDSWDTGLPREREDSSTSTTDDDDEQDSEYHTYKRYQEDESWTCAIL
;
A
#
# COMPACT_ATOMS: atom_id res chain seq x y z
N THR A 1 -10.05 -27.11 0.36
CA THR A 1 -9.63 -25.99 -0.49
C THR A 1 -8.16 -26.19 -0.81
N MET A 2 -7.74 -26.01 -2.07
CA MET A 2 -6.33 -26.18 -2.44
C MET A 2 -5.49 -25.11 -1.74
N GLU A 3 -4.36 -25.49 -1.12
CA GLU A 3 -3.48 -24.56 -0.43
C GLU A 3 -2.45 -23.97 -1.40
N LEU A 4 -2.17 -22.67 -1.29
CA LEU A 4 -1.21 -21.99 -2.18
C LEU A 4 0.16 -22.70 -2.20
N ARG A 5 0.68 -23.10 -1.02
CA ARG A 5 1.97 -23.79 -0.90
C ARG A 5 2.04 -25.13 -1.64
N LEU A 6 0.91 -25.78 -1.90
CA LEU A 6 0.84 -27.06 -2.63
C LEU A 6 0.51 -26.87 -4.11
N THR A 7 0.23 -25.63 -4.53
CA THR A 7 -0.15 -25.31 -5.91
C THR A 7 1.09 -25.27 -6.79
N PRO A 8 1.18 -26.06 -7.87
CA PRO A 8 2.30 -25.95 -8.82
C PRO A 8 2.36 -24.57 -9.47
N ALA A 9 3.56 -24.08 -9.79
CA ALA A 9 3.78 -22.78 -10.45
C ALA A 9 2.85 -22.52 -11.66
N ARG A 10 2.71 -23.51 -12.55
CA ARG A 10 1.83 -23.46 -13.74
C ARG A 10 0.34 -23.29 -13.44
N ASN A 11 -0.09 -23.58 -12.21
CA ASN A 11 -1.50 -23.53 -11.80
C ASN A 11 -1.82 -22.28 -10.97
N LEU A 12 -0.87 -21.36 -10.76
CA LEU A 12 -1.10 -20.16 -9.95
C LEU A 12 -2.19 -19.26 -10.52
N ASP A 13 -2.30 -19.13 -11.84
CA ASP A 13 -3.36 -18.35 -12.46
C ASP A 13 -4.75 -18.94 -12.20
N LYS A 14 -4.86 -20.27 -12.31
CA LYS A 14 -6.07 -21.00 -11.96
C LYS A 14 -6.41 -20.86 -10.48
N PHE A 15 -5.41 -20.94 -9.60
CA PHE A 15 -5.59 -20.70 -8.17
C PHE A 15 -6.12 -19.29 -7.88
N ILE A 16 -5.57 -18.26 -8.54
CA ILE A 16 -6.05 -16.88 -8.41
C ILE A 16 -7.51 -16.78 -8.86
N GLU A 17 -7.85 -17.39 -10.00
CA GLU A 17 -9.20 -17.39 -10.55
C GLU A 17 -10.21 -18.07 -9.62
N ASP A 18 -9.91 -19.28 -9.17
CA ASP A 18 -10.83 -20.11 -8.40
C ASP A 18 -10.98 -19.61 -6.94
N HIS A 19 -9.91 -19.08 -6.34
CA HIS A 19 -9.85 -18.81 -4.90
C HIS A 19 -9.69 -17.35 -4.51
N LEU A 20 -9.04 -16.51 -5.34
CA LEU A 20 -8.69 -15.14 -4.92
C LEU A 20 -9.53 -14.06 -5.60
N ARG A 21 -10.03 -14.29 -6.82
CA ARG A 21 -10.86 -13.32 -7.53
C ARG A 21 -12.25 -13.26 -6.88
N PRO A 22 -12.71 -12.06 -6.47
CA PRO A 22 -14.08 -11.92 -5.99
C PRO A 22 -15.05 -12.16 -7.13
N ASP A 23 -16.09 -12.96 -6.88
CA ASP A 23 -17.15 -13.25 -7.84
C ASP A 23 -18.14 -12.07 -7.98
N THR A 24 -18.93 -12.08 -9.07
CA THR A 24 -19.86 -10.99 -9.40
C THR A 24 -20.93 -10.77 -8.32
N PRO A 25 -21.58 -11.82 -7.77
CA PRO A 25 -22.52 -11.65 -6.65
C PRO A 25 -21.89 -10.98 -5.44
N PHE A 26 -20.72 -11.46 -4.99
CA PHE A 26 -19.98 -10.88 -3.87
C PHE A 26 -19.68 -9.40 -4.09
N ARG A 27 -19.14 -9.03 -5.25
CA ARG A 27 -18.83 -7.62 -5.58
C ARG A 27 -20.08 -6.74 -5.53
N ARG A 28 -21.22 -7.25 -5.99
CA ARG A 28 -22.49 -6.51 -5.99
C ARG A 28 -22.97 -6.27 -4.55
N ARG A 29 -22.86 -7.26 -3.67
CA ARG A 29 -23.25 -7.13 -2.25
C ARG A 29 -22.36 -6.15 -1.50
N VAL A 30 -21.04 -6.29 -1.60
CA VAL A 30 -20.08 -5.34 -1.00
C VAL A 30 -20.30 -3.93 -1.55
N LYS A 31 -20.60 -3.77 -2.85
CA LYS A 31 -20.94 -2.45 -3.43
C LYS A 31 -22.21 -1.87 -2.79
N LYS A 32 -23.28 -2.66 -2.67
CA LYS A 32 -24.53 -2.21 -2.01
C LYS A 32 -24.27 -1.78 -0.56
N ALA A 33 -23.47 -2.52 0.18
CA ALA A 33 -23.08 -2.17 1.54
C ALA A 33 -22.35 -0.81 1.58
N ILE A 34 -21.35 -0.64 0.72
CA ILE A 34 -20.60 0.62 0.60
C ILE A 34 -21.52 1.78 0.22
N ASP A 35 -22.43 1.58 -0.74
CA ASP A 35 -23.36 2.62 -1.19
C ASP A 35 -24.28 3.04 -0.03
N ALA A 36 -24.79 2.08 0.77
CA ALA A 36 -25.62 2.36 1.95
C ALA A 36 -24.87 3.19 3.01
N ILE A 37 -23.64 2.79 3.37
CA ILE A 37 -22.82 3.52 4.35
C ILE A 37 -22.40 4.89 3.80
N CYS A 38 -22.09 5.00 2.51
CA CYS A 38 -21.77 6.28 1.88
C CYS A 38 -22.97 7.25 1.91
N SER A 39 -24.18 6.76 1.60
CA SER A 39 -25.40 7.57 1.71
C SER A 39 -25.67 7.98 3.15
N PHE A 40 -25.54 7.06 4.12
CA PHE A 40 -25.64 7.40 5.55
C PHE A 40 -24.66 8.53 5.94
N LEU A 41 -23.37 8.39 5.61
CA LEU A 41 -22.34 9.36 5.94
C LEU A 41 -22.61 10.74 5.32
N LYS A 42 -23.02 10.77 4.04
CA LYS A 42 -23.25 12.03 3.31
C LYS A 42 -24.55 12.71 3.69
N GLU A 43 -25.61 11.94 3.85
CA GLU A 43 -26.97 12.47 3.88
C GLU A 43 -27.51 12.57 5.30
N ARG A 44 -27.11 11.69 6.24
CA ARG A 44 -27.72 11.62 7.58
C ARG A 44 -26.76 11.91 8.73
N CYS A 45 -25.54 11.38 8.66
CA CYS A 45 -24.60 11.31 9.78
C CYS A 45 -24.35 12.65 10.49
N PHE A 46 -24.40 13.78 9.80
CA PHE A 46 -24.10 15.08 10.39
C PHE A 46 -25.28 16.08 10.37
N GLN A 47 -26.50 15.63 10.06
CA GLN A 47 -27.67 16.53 9.97
C GLN A 47 -28.04 17.17 11.31
N GLY A 48 -27.81 16.47 12.43
CA GLY A 48 -28.13 16.94 13.79
C GLY A 48 -26.91 17.47 14.57
N ALA A 49 -25.77 17.69 13.91
CA ALA A 49 -24.57 18.18 14.56
C ALA A 49 -24.74 19.65 15.01
N PRO A 50 -24.17 20.07 16.16
CA PRO A 50 -24.27 21.45 16.66
C PRO A 50 -23.71 22.50 15.68
N HIS A 51 -22.80 22.07 14.80
CA HIS A 51 -22.20 22.88 13.75
C HIS A 51 -22.45 22.21 12.40
N ARG A 52 -22.57 23.00 11.33
CA ARG A 52 -22.89 22.51 9.99
C ARG A 52 -21.70 21.76 9.37
N VAL A 53 -21.48 20.52 9.80
CA VAL A 53 -20.49 19.63 9.21
C VAL A 53 -21.03 19.09 7.89
N ARG A 54 -20.27 19.25 6.80
CA ARG A 54 -20.62 18.66 5.50
C ARG A 54 -19.55 17.68 5.06
N VAL A 55 -19.99 16.52 4.58
CA VAL A 55 -19.12 15.56 3.89
C VAL A 55 -18.95 16.05 2.45
N SER A 56 -17.75 16.52 2.09
CA SER A 56 -17.48 16.98 0.72
C SER A 56 -17.47 15.81 -0.26
N LYS A 57 -16.84 14.71 0.13
CA LYS A 57 -16.78 13.46 -0.64
C LYS A 57 -16.48 12.27 0.28
N VAL A 58 -16.85 11.08 -0.19
CA VAL A 58 -16.47 9.81 0.42
C VAL A 58 -15.72 9.01 -0.63
N VAL A 59 -14.48 8.65 -0.33
CA VAL A 59 -13.60 7.93 -1.24
C VAL A 59 -13.44 6.51 -0.73
N LYS A 60 -13.81 5.56 -1.57
CA LYS A 60 -13.49 4.15 -1.38
C LYS A 60 -11.99 3.92 -1.58
N GLY A 61 -11.27 3.75 -0.47
CA GLY A 61 -9.85 3.42 -0.38
C GLY A 61 -9.60 1.91 -0.42
N GLY A 62 -8.46 1.49 0.11
CA GLY A 62 -8.18 0.08 0.35
C GLY A 62 -8.15 -0.83 -0.87
N SER A 63 -8.19 -2.14 -0.59
CA SER A 63 -8.22 -3.21 -1.60
C SER A 63 -9.37 -3.02 -2.60
N SER A 64 -10.52 -2.64 -2.06
CA SER A 64 -11.77 -2.46 -2.76
C SER A 64 -11.78 -1.25 -3.69
N GLY A 65 -11.08 -0.16 -3.34
CA GLY A 65 -10.91 1.02 -4.19
C GLY A 65 -9.84 0.83 -5.26
N LYS A 66 -8.74 0.17 -4.90
CA LYS A 66 -7.57 -0.11 -5.75
C LYS A 66 -7.85 -1.21 -6.80
N GLY A 67 -8.89 -2.02 -6.59
CA GLY A 67 -9.25 -3.12 -7.48
C GLY A 67 -8.42 -4.38 -7.24
N THR A 68 -7.99 -4.60 -5.99
CA THR A 68 -7.14 -5.72 -5.53
C THR A 68 -7.77 -6.52 -4.38
N THR A 69 -9.10 -6.44 -4.21
CA THR A 69 -9.88 -7.24 -3.24
C THR A 69 -9.68 -8.74 -3.44
N LEU A 70 -9.64 -9.47 -2.32
CA LEU A 70 -9.61 -10.94 -2.26
C LEU A 70 -11.03 -11.49 -2.06
N ARG A 71 -11.32 -12.67 -2.63
CA ARG A 71 -12.59 -13.37 -2.44
C ARG A 71 -12.83 -13.70 -0.96
N GLY A 72 -14.08 -13.57 -0.51
CA GLY A 72 -14.50 -13.92 0.86
C GLY A 72 -13.93 -13.01 1.94
N ARG A 73 -13.32 -11.88 1.55
CA ARG A 73 -12.89 -10.83 2.46
C ARG A 73 -13.65 -9.56 2.14
N SER A 74 -14.65 -9.30 2.97
CA SER A 74 -15.54 -8.18 2.84
C SER A 74 -15.02 -7.02 3.68
N ASP A 75 -13.95 -6.37 3.23
CA ASP A 75 -13.36 -5.17 3.84
C ASP A 75 -13.51 -3.94 2.93
N ALA A 76 -13.86 -2.79 3.53
CA ALA A 76 -14.01 -1.53 2.83
C ALA A 76 -13.47 -0.33 3.64
N ASP A 77 -12.36 0.23 3.17
CA ASP A 77 -11.84 1.49 3.68
C ASP A 77 -12.60 2.67 3.03
N LEU A 78 -13.22 3.51 3.84
CA LEU A 78 -13.90 4.73 3.42
C LEU A 78 -13.21 5.94 4.03
N VAL A 79 -12.66 6.79 3.18
CA VAL A 79 -12.12 8.09 3.61
C VAL A 79 -13.19 9.15 3.42
N VAL A 80 -13.56 9.78 4.53
CA VAL A 80 -14.65 10.76 4.63
C VAL A 80 -14.02 12.14 4.72
N PHE A 81 -14.12 12.89 3.63
CA PHE A 81 -13.59 14.24 3.57
C PHE A 81 -14.61 15.22 4.14
N LEU A 82 -14.20 15.99 5.14
CA LEU A 82 -15.07 16.89 5.88
C LEU A 82 -14.74 18.35 5.57
N SER A 83 -15.75 19.14 5.24
CA SER A 83 -15.58 20.56 4.89
C SER A 83 -15.02 21.40 6.04
N GLU A 84 -15.20 20.95 7.28
CA GLU A 84 -14.79 21.67 8.48
C GLU A 84 -13.32 21.46 8.83
N LEU A 85 -12.65 20.50 8.21
CA LEU A 85 -11.20 20.32 8.32
C LEU A 85 -10.52 21.23 7.30
N ARG A 86 -9.76 22.22 7.78
CA ARG A 86 -9.09 23.23 6.95
C ARG A 86 -7.57 23.07 6.89
N SER A 87 -7.02 22.22 7.73
CA SER A 87 -5.59 21.92 7.78
C SER A 87 -5.33 20.47 8.23
N PHE A 88 -4.10 20.02 7.99
CA PHE A 88 -3.60 18.76 8.52
C PHE A 88 -3.62 18.76 10.07
N GLN A 89 -3.24 19.89 10.70
CA GLN A 89 -3.33 20.05 12.16
C GLN A 89 -4.75 19.81 12.68
N GLU A 90 -5.74 20.47 12.08
CA GLU A 90 -7.14 20.32 12.48
C GLU A 90 -7.63 18.89 12.32
N GLN A 91 -7.21 18.18 11.26
CA GLN A 91 -7.52 16.75 11.13
C GLN A 91 -6.96 15.96 12.32
N LEU A 92 -5.70 16.18 12.70
CA LEU A 92 -5.09 15.46 13.82
C LEU A 92 -5.80 15.77 15.15
N GLU A 93 -6.16 17.02 15.37
CA GLU A 93 -6.77 17.48 16.61
C GLU A 93 -8.23 17.06 16.76
N ARG A 94 -8.99 17.10 15.66
CA ARG A 94 -10.46 16.96 15.68
C ARG A 94 -10.99 15.66 15.10
N ARG A 95 -10.18 14.78 14.50
CA ARG A 95 -10.68 13.49 13.96
C ARG A 95 -11.45 12.65 15.00
N GLY A 96 -11.07 12.74 16.27
CA GLY A 96 -11.77 12.03 17.36
C GLY A 96 -13.22 12.50 17.51
N GLU A 97 -13.45 13.81 17.47
CA GLU A 97 -14.79 14.43 17.49
C GLU A 97 -15.69 13.82 16.40
N PHE A 98 -15.17 13.76 15.17
CA PHE A 98 -15.91 13.22 14.04
C PHE A 98 -16.14 11.71 14.14
N ILE A 99 -15.16 10.95 14.63
CA ILE A 99 -15.33 9.49 14.82
C ILE A 99 -16.41 9.21 15.87
N TRP A 100 -16.39 9.91 17.01
CA TRP A 100 -17.42 9.73 18.03
C TRP A 100 -18.81 10.14 17.55
N GLU A 101 -18.92 11.19 16.76
CA GLU A 101 -20.20 11.56 16.13
C GLU A 101 -20.66 10.48 15.15
N ILE A 102 -19.77 9.90 14.35
CA ILE A 102 -20.13 8.79 13.44
C ILE A 102 -20.63 7.57 14.24
N ILE A 103 -19.97 7.20 15.36
CA ILE A 103 -20.41 6.10 16.24
C ILE A 103 -21.84 6.36 16.73
N ARG A 104 -22.07 7.53 17.34
CA ARG A 104 -23.38 7.93 17.89
C ARG A 104 -24.49 7.82 16.85
N GLN A 105 -24.18 8.19 15.61
CA GLN A 105 -25.14 8.22 14.51
C GLN A 105 -25.37 6.84 13.89
N LEU A 106 -24.36 5.95 13.88
CA LEU A 106 -24.55 4.55 13.51
C LEU A 106 -25.49 3.84 14.49
N GLU A 107 -25.32 4.07 15.79
CA GLU A 107 -26.21 3.51 16.84
C GLU A 107 -27.65 4.04 16.74
N ALA A 108 -27.83 5.33 16.42
CA ALA A 108 -29.14 5.89 16.12
C ALA A 108 -29.76 5.24 14.87
N PHE A 109 -28.98 5.13 13.79
CA PHE A 109 -29.42 4.53 12.53
C PHE A 109 -29.83 3.06 12.67
N GLN A 110 -29.11 2.29 13.49
CA GLN A 110 -29.45 0.91 13.83
C GLN A 110 -30.81 0.80 14.55
N ARG A 111 -31.09 1.68 15.52
CA ARG A 111 -32.39 1.73 16.21
C ARG A 111 -33.56 2.06 15.29
N GLU A 112 -33.33 2.82 14.22
CA GLU A 112 -34.37 3.30 13.31
C GLU A 112 -34.67 2.36 12.13
N THR A 113 -33.67 1.59 11.66
CA THR A 113 -33.75 0.94 10.34
C THR A 113 -33.61 -0.58 10.35
N GLY A 114 -33.38 -1.20 11.52
CA GLY A 114 -33.27 -2.65 11.65
C GLY A 114 -32.03 -3.25 11.00
N VAL A 115 -31.04 -2.43 10.65
CA VAL A 115 -29.68 -2.86 10.29
C VAL A 115 -28.86 -3.12 11.55
N GLU A 116 -27.78 -3.90 11.44
CA GLU A 116 -26.90 -4.19 12.59
C GLU A 116 -25.48 -3.70 12.33
N PHE A 117 -24.90 -3.05 13.34
CA PHE A 117 -23.50 -2.71 13.42
C PHE A 117 -22.85 -3.39 14.63
N GLU A 118 -21.73 -4.07 14.41
CA GLU A 118 -20.81 -4.44 15.48
C GLU A 118 -19.70 -3.38 15.50
N ILE A 119 -19.85 -2.37 16.35
CA ILE A 119 -18.91 -1.25 16.45
C ILE A 119 -17.74 -1.67 17.34
N HIS A 120 -16.50 -1.55 16.84
CA HIS A 120 -15.31 -1.72 17.66
C HIS A 120 -14.98 -0.38 18.31
N GLU A 121 -15.36 -0.23 19.58
CA GLU A 121 -15.11 1.02 20.32
C GLU A 121 -13.63 1.41 20.27
N PRO A 122 -13.32 2.67 19.90
CA PRO A 122 -11.95 3.13 19.86
C PRO A 122 -11.28 3.10 21.24
N ARG A 123 -10.06 2.56 21.31
CA ARG A 123 -9.27 2.50 22.55
C ARG A 123 -8.64 3.84 22.96
N TRP A 124 -8.68 4.84 22.09
CA TRP A 124 -7.95 6.10 22.23
C TRP A 124 -8.88 7.27 21.95
N GLU A 125 -8.60 8.44 22.52
CA GLU A 125 -9.43 9.65 22.31
C GLU A 125 -9.43 10.14 20.86
N LYS A 126 -8.31 9.98 20.14
CA LYS A 126 -8.10 10.46 18.77
C LYS A 126 -7.71 9.33 17.81
N PRO A 127 -8.59 8.32 17.62
CA PRO A 127 -8.31 7.20 16.74
C PRO A 127 -8.14 7.69 15.31
N ARG A 128 -7.31 7.01 14.51
CA ARG A 128 -7.10 7.34 13.09
C ARG A 128 -8.25 6.86 12.21
N ALA A 129 -8.89 5.77 12.61
CA ALA A 129 -9.99 5.14 11.89
C ALA A 129 -11.02 4.60 12.90
N LEU A 130 -12.26 4.52 12.45
CA LEU A 130 -13.34 3.80 13.10
C LEU A 130 -13.56 2.47 12.37
N SER A 131 -13.44 1.34 13.09
CA SER A 131 -13.69 0.02 12.54
C SER A 131 -15.04 -0.52 13.03
N PHE A 132 -15.86 -1.06 12.13
CA PHE A 132 -17.10 -1.74 12.49
C PHE A 132 -17.50 -2.78 11.45
N VAL A 133 -18.32 -3.75 11.86
CA VAL A 133 -18.94 -4.71 10.95
C VAL A 133 -20.36 -4.29 10.67
N PHE A 134 -20.74 -4.21 9.40
CA PHE A 134 -22.09 -3.91 8.95
C PHE A 134 -22.78 -5.18 8.46
N TRP A 135 -23.99 -5.41 8.98
CA TRP A 135 -24.89 -6.44 8.51
C TRP A 135 -26.28 -5.87 8.23
N SER A 136 -26.95 -6.48 7.26
CA SER A 136 -28.34 -6.19 6.97
C SER A 136 -29.02 -7.41 6.34
N PRO A 137 -30.34 -7.61 6.53
CA PRO A 137 -31.08 -8.73 5.93
C PRO A 137 -30.93 -8.87 4.41
N TRP A 138 -30.64 -7.80 3.67
CA TRP A 138 -30.45 -7.84 2.21
C TRP A 138 -29.00 -8.05 1.75
N LEU A 139 -28.05 -8.19 2.68
CA LEU A 139 -26.63 -8.36 2.37
C LEU A 139 -26.15 -9.81 2.42
N ASP A 140 -26.88 -10.74 3.06
CA ASP A 140 -26.53 -12.17 3.25
C ASP A 140 -25.10 -12.42 3.80
N GLU A 141 -24.35 -11.38 4.14
CA GLU A 141 -22.92 -11.39 4.42
C GLU A 141 -22.57 -10.14 5.25
N LYS A 142 -21.63 -10.31 6.19
CA LYS A 142 -21.08 -9.22 7.00
C LYS A 142 -19.97 -8.49 6.25
N VAL A 143 -19.95 -7.16 6.30
CA VAL A 143 -18.90 -6.34 5.67
C VAL A 143 -18.22 -5.49 6.74
N GLU A 144 -16.91 -5.66 6.89
CA GLU A 144 -16.05 -4.84 7.75
C GLU A 144 -15.73 -3.52 7.07
N PHE A 145 -15.87 -2.42 7.80
CA PHE A 145 -15.61 -1.06 7.34
C PHE A 145 -14.57 -0.41 8.23
N ASP A 146 -13.62 0.27 7.59
CA ASP A 146 -12.73 1.24 8.23
C ASP A 146 -13.09 2.64 7.72
N VAL A 147 -13.53 3.53 8.60
CA VAL A 147 -13.92 4.89 8.26
C VAL A 147 -12.89 5.89 8.80
N LEU A 148 -12.32 6.71 7.92
CA LEU A 148 -11.25 7.66 8.26
C LEU A 148 -11.67 9.08 7.88
N PRO A 149 -11.89 9.98 8.86
CA PRO A 149 -12.04 11.41 8.58
C PRO A 149 -10.75 12.01 8.02
N ALA A 150 -10.85 12.82 6.96
CA ALA A 150 -9.70 13.44 6.32
C ALA A 150 -9.96 14.90 5.88
N PHE A 151 -8.88 15.67 5.86
CA PHE A 151 -8.81 16.99 5.27
C PHE A 151 -8.69 16.89 3.74
N ASP A 152 -9.55 17.62 3.04
CA ASP A 152 -9.59 17.64 1.57
C ASP A 152 -8.58 18.62 0.96
N ILE A 153 -7.28 18.32 1.13
CA ILE A 153 -6.22 19.17 0.58
C ILE A 153 -6.16 19.14 -0.96
N LEU A 154 -6.60 18.04 -1.58
CA LEU A 154 -6.66 17.90 -3.04
C LEU A 154 -7.89 18.63 -3.63
N GLY A 155 -8.88 18.98 -2.81
CA GLY A 155 -10.08 19.71 -3.19
C GLY A 155 -10.96 18.95 -4.18
N GLN A 156 -11.38 19.62 -5.27
CA GLN A 156 -12.12 19.00 -6.38
C GLN A 156 -11.23 18.07 -7.22
N TRP A 157 -10.58 17.12 -6.56
CA TRP A 157 -10.12 15.86 -7.14
C TRP A 157 -11.33 14.94 -7.49
N GLY A 158 -12.43 15.53 -7.97
CA GLY A 158 -13.69 14.88 -8.38
C GLY A 158 -13.69 14.56 -9.88
N PRO A 159 -14.74 13.88 -10.40
CA PRO A 159 -14.67 12.95 -11.53
C PRO A 159 -14.43 13.65 -12.87
N VAL A 160 -13.20 14.03 -13.17
CA VAL A 160 -12.81 14.33 -14.55
C VAL A 160 -12.68 12.97 -15.27
N PRO A 161 -13.39 12.74 -16.38
CA PRO A 161 -13.42 11.44 -17.09
C PRO A 161 -12.05 10.98 -17.61
N HIS A 162 -11.04 11.84 -17.53
CA HIS A 162 -9.68 11.56 -17.93
C HIS A 162 -8.77 12.04 -16.80
N ILE A 163 -8.36 11.10 -15.94
CA ILE A 163 -7.05 11.24 -15.28
C ILE A 163 -6.09 11.35 -16.45
N HIS A 164 -5.72 12.57 -16.83
CA HIS A 164 -4.72 12.74 -17.88
C HIS A 164 -3.48 12.00 -17.40
N GLU A 165 -3.02 11.07 -18.22
CA GLU A 165 -1.73 10.42 -18.06
C GLU A 165 -0.70 11.55 -17.91
N GLY A 166 -0.19 11.76 -16.69
CA GLY A 166 0.70 12.88 -16.36
C GLY A 166 0.16 13.96 -15.40
N TYR A 167 -1.07 13.85 -14.87
CA TYR A 167 -1.51 14.77 -13.81
C TYR A 167 -0.66 14.62 -12.54
N ARG A 168 -0.10 15.74 -12.08
CA ARG A 168 0.66 15.87 -10.82
C ARG A 168 0.03 16.97 -9.96
N PRO A 169 -0.24 16.74 -8.66
CA PRO A 169 -0.69 17.79 -7.74
C PRO A 169 0.28 18.98 -7.71
N ASN A 170 -0.25 20.17 -7.39
CA ASN A 170 0.57 21.36 -7.17
C ASN A 170 1.61 21.08 -6.06
N PRO A 171 2.93 21.26 -6.30
CA PRO A 171 3.98 21.00 -5.31
C PRO A 171 3.75 21.69 -3.96
N GLN A 172 3.09 22.84 -3.94
CA GLN A 172 2.76 23.56 -2.70
C GLN A 172 1.88 22.77 -1.72
N ILE A 173 1.11 21.79 -2.22
CA ILE A 173 0.37 20.85 -1.38
C ILE A 173 1.34 20.01 -0.54
N TYR A 174 2.38 19.47 -1.16
CA TYR A 174 3.38 18.66 -0.47
C TYR A 174 4.34 19.50 0.36
N VAL A 175 4.67 20.72 -0.05
CA VAL A 175 5.44 21.65 0.80
C VAL A 175 4.71 21.90 2.12
N ARG A 176 3.38 22.16 2.07
CA ARG A 176 2.57 22.30 3.28
C ARG A 176 2.54 21.02 4.12
N LEU A 177 2.40 19.87 3.47
CA LEU A 177 2.44 18.56 4.15
C LEU A 177 3.79 18.35 4.86
N ILE A 178 4.90 18.54 4.16
CA ILE A 178 6.26 18.34 4.68
C ILE A 178 6.51 19.25 5.87
N ASN A 179 6.21 20.54 5.75
CA ASN A 179 6.39 21.49 6.85
C ASN A 179 5.60 21.07 8.08
N GLU A 180 4.36 20.62 7.89
CA GLU A 180 3.49 20.22 8.97
C GLU A 180 3.93 18.89 9.61
N CYS A 181 4.24 17.87 8.81
CA CYS A 181 4.76 16.59 9.29
C CYS A 181 6.05 16.78 10.07
N THR A 182 6.97 17.61 9.58
CA THR A 182 8.25 17.90 10.24
C THR A 182 8.02 18.62 11.57
N ARG A 183 7.12 19.62 11.59
CA ARG A 183 6.77 20.37 12.81
C ARG A 183 6.14 19.49 13.88
N LEU A 184 5.33 18.51 13.48
CA LEU A 184 4.60 17.63 14.39
C LEU A 184 5.34 16.31 14.73
N GLY A 185 6.37 15.94 13.96
CA GLY A 185 6.97 14.60 14.00
C GLY A 185 5.96 13.52 13.63
N LYS A 186 5.24 13.71 12.51
CA LYS A 186 4.08 12.89 12.07
C LYS A 186 4.15 12.48 10.60
N GLU A 187 5.31 12.01 10.18
CA GLU A 187 5.55 11.45 8.85
C GLU A 187 4.51 10.36 8.48
N GLY A 188 3.89 10.48 7.30
CA GLY A 188 2.88 9.54 6.80
C GLY A 188 1.53 9.52 7.54
N GLU A 189 1.33 10.40 8.55
CA GLU A 189 0.08 10.43 9.33
C GLU A 189 -1.12 10.87 8.49
N PHE A 190 -0.88 11.75 7.51
CA PHE A 190 -1.92 12.36 6.68
C PHE A 190 -2.15 11.65 5.34
N SER A 191 -1.63 10.42 5.18
CA SER A 191 -1.86 9.61 3.97
C SER A 191 -3.34 9.47 3.55
N PRO A 192 -4.36 9.46 4.45
CA PRO A 192 -5.77 9.43 4.03
C PRO A 192 -6.17 10.59 3.12
N CYS A 193 -5.55 11.77 3.29
CA CYS A 193 -5.79 12.94 2.43
C CYS A 193 -5.44 12.69 0.96
N PHE A 194 -4.58 11.71 0.70
CA PHE A 194 -4.06 11.36 -0.62
C PHE A 194 -4.58 10.00 -1.13
N THR A 195 -5.62 9.45 -0.49
CA THR A 195 -6.19 8.12 -0.83
C THR A 195 -6.59 8.01 -2.30
N GLU A 196 -7.04 9.10 -2.91
CA GLU A 196 -7.43 9.09 -4.31
C GLU A 196 -6.23 8.88 -5.25
N LEU A 197 -5.06 9.44 -4.91
CA LEU A 197 -3.80 9.24 -5.62
C LEU A 197 -3.28 7.80 -5.44
N GLN A 198 -3.31 7.28 -4.20
CA GLN A 198 -2.95 5.89 -3.89
C GLN A 198 -3.83 4.90 -4.69
N LYS A 199 -5.14 5.19 -4.75
CA LYS A 199 -6.09 4.42 -5.55
C LYS A 199 -5.76 4.51 -7.04
N ALA A 200 -5.54 5.70 -7.57
CA ALA A 200 -5.22 5.91 -8.99
C ALA A 200 -3.93 5.17 -9.39
N PHE A 201 -2.92 5.16 -8.50
CA PHE A 201 -1.64 4.50 -8.72
C PHE A 201 -1.79 3.01 -9.08
N LEU A 202 -2.69 2.31 -8.37
CA LEU A 202 -2.96 0.88 -8.58
C LEU A 202 -4.10 0.62 -9.58
N ARG A 203 -5.08 1.51 -9.68
CA ARG A 203 -6.25 1.33 -10.56
C ARG A 203 -5.86 1.28 -12.03
N GLN A 204 -4.85 2.04 -12.46
CA GLN A 204 -4.38 2.07 -13.85
C GLN A 204 -3.55 0.83 -14.26
N ARG A 205 -3.22 -0.06 -13.33
CA ARG A 205 -2.32 -1.20 -13.59
C ARG A 205 -2.99 -2.33 -14.39
N PRO A 206 -2.23 -3.09 -15.20
CA PRO A 206 -2.75 -4.24 -15.95
C PRO A 206 -3.47 -5.26 -15.08
N THR A 207 -4.47 -5.95 -15.64
CA THR A 207 -5.25 -6.98 -14.94
C THR A 207 -4.38 -8.12 -14.41
N LYS A 208 -3.35 -8.51 -15.16
CA LYS A 208 -2.39 -9.54 -14.74
C LYS A 208 -1.58 -9.09 -13.51
N LEU A 209 -1.07 -7.85 -13.49
CA LEU A 209 -0.42 -7.28 -12.31
C LEU A 209 -1.34 -7.20 -11.09
N LYS A 210 -2.61 -6.79 -11.26
CA LYS A 210 -3.58 -6.84 -10.17
C LYS A 210 -3.84 -8.27 -9.66
N SER A 211 -3.66 -9.28 -10.51
CA SER A 211 -3.79 -10.69 -10.14
C SER A 211 -2.57 -11.15 -9.32
N LEU A 212 -1.36 -10.75 -9.73
CA LEU A 212 -0.14 -10.96 -8.93
C LEU A 212 -0.23 -10.28 -7.56
N ILE A 213 -0.71 -9.02 -7.49
CA ILE A 213 -0.92 -8.32 -6.22
C ILE A 213 -1.88 -9.09 -5.31
N ARG A 214 -2.95 -9.70 -5.85
CA ARG A 214 -3.84 -10.56 -5.04
C ARG A 214 -3.12 -11.78 -4.50
N LEU A 215 -2.27 -12.42 -5.30
CA LEU A 215 -1.48 -13.57 -4.87
C LEU A 215 -0.54 -13.20 -3.72
N VAL A 216 0.21 -12.10 -3.86
CA VAL A 216 1.12 -11.59 -2.82
C VAL A 216 0.35 -11.21 -1.55
N LYS A 217 -0.81 -10.55 -1.68
CA LYS A 217 -1.68 -10.26 -0.53
C LYS A 217 -2.17 -11.52 0.16
N HIS A 218 -2.57 -12.53 -0.60
CA HIS A 218 -3.00 -13.81 -0.02
C HIS A 218 -1.86 -14.50 0.72
N TRP A 219 -0.67 -14.56 0.13
CA TRP A 219 0.55 -15.04 0.79
C TRP A 219 0.83 -14.27 2.10
N TYR A 220 0.86 -12.94 2.05
CA TYR A 220 1.07 -12.09 3.23
C TYR A 220 0.06 -12.40 4.35
N GLN A 221 -1.20 -12.69 4.00
CA GLN A 221 -2.22 -13.06 4.98
C GLN A 221 -1.97 -14.44 5.62
N LEU A 222 -1.47 -15.41 4.86
CA LEU A 222 -1.03 -16.70 5.40
C LEU A 222 0.15 -16.51 6.37
N CYS A 223 1.12 -15.66 6.01
CA CYS A 223 2.21 -15.29 6.91
C CYS A 223 1.69 -14.59 8.17
N LYS A 224 0.72 -13.67 8.05
CA LYS A 224 0.11 -12.98 9.19
C LYS A 224 -0.62 -13.95 10.13
N GLN A 225 -1.31 -14.95 9.60
CA GLN A 225 -1.94 -16.00 10.41
C GLN A 225 -0.91 -16.86 11.15
N ARG A 226 0.20 -17.19 10.50
CA ARG A 226 1.27 -18.02 11.08
C ARG A 226 2.13 -17.27 12.11
N LEU A 227 2.55 -16.05 11.79
CA LEU A 227 3.52 -15.28 12.56
C LEU A 227 2.88 -14.31 13.56
N GLY A 228 1.63 -13.90 13.35
CA GLY A 228 1.05 -12.78 14.08
C GLY A 228 1.78 -11.46 13.79
N LYS A 229 1.69 -10.50 14.71
CA LYS A 229 2.40 -9.20 14.64
C LYS A 229 3.73 -9.26 15.41
N PRO A 230 4.73 -8.41 15.09
CA PRO A 230 4.77 -7.40 14.03
C PRO A 230 5.10 -7.98 12.65
N LEU A 231 4.57 -7.33 11.61
CA LEU A 231 4.85 -7.52 10.17
C LEU A 231 4.76 -6.14 9.48
N PRO A 232 5.47 -5.93 8.34
CA PRO A 232 5.34 -4.68 7.60
C PRO A 232 3.90 -4.51 7.07
N PRO A 233 3.45 -3.28 6.80
CA PRO A 233 2.12 -3.03 6.28
C PRO A 233 1.88 -3.76 4.96
N GLN A 234 0.69 -4.35 4.76
CA GLN A 234 0.35 -5.02 3.50
C GLN A 234 0.50 -4.09 2.28
N TYR A 235 0.25 -2.78 2.45
CA TYR A 235 0.41 -1.79 1.37
C TYR A 235 1.86 -1.72 0.86
N ALA A 236 2.87 -1.93 1.72
CA ALA A 236 4.26 -2.01 1.28
C ALA A 236 4.49 -3.15 0.28
N LEU A 237 3.84 -4.30 0.47
CA LEU A 237 3.93 -5.44 -0.45
C LEU A 237 3.15 -5.18 -1.75
N GLU A 238 2.05 -4.42 -1.71
CA GLU A 238 1.36 -3.98 -2.93
C GLU A 238 2.28 -3.08 -3.78
N LEU A 239 2.98 -2.13 -3.14
CA LEU A 239 3.96 -1.26 -3.80
C LEU A 239 5.20 -2.02 -4.29
N LEU A 240 5.74 -2.94 -3.48
CA LEU A 240 6.88 -3.76 -3.86
C LEU A 240 6.57 -4.66 -5.06
N THR A 241 5.32 -5.15 -5.16
CA THR A 241 4.85 -5.92 -6.33
C THR A 241 4.82 -5.05 -7.59
N VAL A 242 4.37 -3.79 -7.47
CA VAL A 242 4.42 -2.83 -8.58
C VAL A 242 5.87 -2.56 -8.98
N HIS A 243 6.76 -2.35 -8.01
CA HIS A 243 8.18 -2.13 -8.26
C HIS A 243 8.83 -3.31 -9.00
N ALA A 244 8.61 -4.55 -8.53
CA ALA A 244 9.12 -5.76 -9.17
C ALA A 244 8.72 -5.83 -10.65
N TRP A 245 7.43 -5.62 -10.93
CA TRP A 245 6.92 -5.62 -12.30
C TRP A 245 7.48 -4.45 -13.11
N GLU A 246 7.54 -3.24 -12.56
CA GLU A 246 8.08 -2.07 -13.25
C GLU A 246 9.58 -2.18 -13.52
N ARG A 247 10.36 -2.89 -12.71
CA ARG A 247 11.81 -3.02 -12.94
C ARG A 247 12.16 -4.20 -13.84
N GLY A 248 11.51 -5.34 -13.67
CA GLY A 248 11.93 -6.59 -14.29
C GLY A 248 11.03 -7.14 -15.39
N CYS A 249 9.85 -6.55 -15.63
CA CYS A 249 8.90 -7.08 -16.62
C CYS A 249 8.30 -6.00 -17.52
N LYS A 250 7.51 -5.07 -16.96
CA LYS A 250 6.72 -4.02 -17.66
C LYS A 250 5.70 -4.52 -18.70
N GLU A 251 5.54 -5.83 -18.86
CA GLU A 251 4.61 -6.41 -19.83
C GLU A 251 3.20 -6.60 -19.28
N THR A 252 2.20 -6.59 -20.17
CA THR A 252 0.80 -6.86 -19.79
C THR A 252 0.52 -8.36 -19.56
N TYR A 253 1.37 -9.21 -20.13
CA TYR A 253 1.34 -10.67 -20.00
C TYR A 253 2.68 -11.17 -19.50
N PHE A 254 2.68 -11.99 -18.45
CA PHE A 254 3.88 -12.52 -17.82
C PHE A 254 3.57 -13.74 -16.96
N SER A 255 4.60 -14.49 -16.57
CA SER A 255 4.48 -15.62 -15.64
C SER A 255 4.17 -15.13 -14.22
N THR A 256 3.01 -15.52 -13.68
CA THR A 256 2.64 -15.20 -12.30
C THR A 256 3.65 -15.80 -11.30
N ALA A 257 4.23 -16.96 -11.60
CA ALA A 257 5.21 -17.61 -10.74
C ALA A 257 6.53 -16.83 -10.66
N GLU A 258 7.05 -16.36 -11.79
CA GLU A 258 8.26 -15.52 -11.83
C GLU A 258 8.03 -14.20 -11.09
N GLY A 259 6.88 -13.55 -11.32
CA GLY A 259 6.53 -12.33 -10.61
C GLY A 259 6.39 -12.55 -9.10
N PHE A 260 5.79 -13.67 -8.69
CA PHE A 260 5.65 -14.01 -7.27
C PHE A 260 7.01 -14.28 -6.63
N ARG A 261 7.87 -15.05 -7.30
CA ARG A 261 9.25 -15.29 -6.87
C ARG A 261 10.03 -13.99 -6.69
N THR A 262 9.98 -13.13 -7.70
CA THR A 262 10.68 -11.84 -7.70
C THR A 262 10.29 -11.02 -6.48
N VAL A 263 9.00 -10.97 -6.13
CA VAL A 263 8.55 -10.27 -4.92
C VAL A 263 9.11 -10.90 -3.64
N LEU A 264 9.13 -12.24 -3.54
CA LEU A 264 9.72 -12.91 -2.37
C LEU A 264 11.22 -12.64 -2.25
N GLU A 265 11.96 -12.65 -3.37
CA GLU A 265 13.38 -12.31 -3.39
C GLU A 265 13.64 -10.88 -2.93
N LEU A 266 12.83 -9.91 -3.39
CA LEU A 266 12.90 -8.52 -2.90
C LEU A 266 12.65 -8.43 -1.38
N VAL A 267 11.72 -9.22 -0.85
CA VAL A 267 11.45 -9.28 0.60
C VAL A 267 12.62 -9.90 1.36
N VAL A 268 13.31 -10.92 0.81
CA VAL A 268 14.52 -11.48 1.42
C VAL A 268 15.62 -10.42 1.48
N HIS A 269 15.83 -9.67 0.40
CA HIS A 269 16.83 -8.61 0.28
C HIS A 269 16.33 -7.25 0.77
N TYR A 270 15.40 -7.21 1.74
CA TYR A 270 14.76 -5.98 2.17
C TYR A 270 15.76 -4.89 2.63
N ARG A 271 16.94 -5.30 3.13
CA ARG A 271 18.00 -4.38 3.57
C ARG A 271 18.64 -3.56 2.42
N GLN A 272 18.33 -3.90 1.18
CA GLN A 272 18.81 -3.20 -0.01
C GLN A 272 17.71 -2.37 -0.70
N LEU A 273 16.48 -2.39 -0.17
CA LEU A 273 15.33 -1.74 -0.81
C LEU A 273 15.30 -0.23 -0.56
N CYS A 274 15.64 0.54 -1.58
CA CYS A 274 15.37 1.98 -1.67
C CYS A 274 14.45 2.24 -2.86
N VAL A 275 13.14 2.33 -2.61
CA VAL A 275 12.09 2.39 -3.63
C VAL A 275 11.26 3.66 -3.47
N TYR A 276 11.12 4.40 -4.56
CA TYR A 276 10.27 5.58 -4.64
C TYR A 276 9.75 5.78 -6.07
N TRP A 277 8.78 6.68 -6.22
CA TRP A 277 8.23 7.09 -7.51
C TRP A 277 8.12 8.60 -7.59
N THR A 278 8.34 9.17 -8.77
CA THR A 278 8.17 10.61 -9.03
C THR A 278 6.85 10.92 -9.75
N LYS A 279 5.83 10.08 -9.52
CA LYS A 279 4.55 10.16 -10.24
C LYS A 279 3.70 11.35 -9.79
N TYR A 280 3.54 11.54 -8.48
CA TYR A 280 2.72 12.63 -7.93
C TYR A 280 3.52 13.73 -7.25
N TYR A 281 4.82 13.56 -7.07
CA TYR A 281 5.78 14.57 -6.61
C TYR A 281 7.14 14.28 -7.26
N ASP A 282 8.09 15.20 -7.22
CA ASP A 282 9.43 15.04 -7.79
C ASP A 282 10.47 15.91 -7.05
N PHE A 283 11.67 16.00 -7.61
CA PHE A 283 12.79 16.76 -7.07
C PHE A 283 12.88 18.20 -7.61
N GLU A 284 11.93 18.67 -8.42
CA GLU A 284 12.01 20.01 -9.02
C GLU A 284 11.81 21.12 -7.98
N ASN A 285 10.92 20.89 -7.01
CA ASN A 285 10.73 21.84 -5.92
C ASN A 285 11.84 21.67 -4.85
N PRO A 286 12.58 22.73 -4.47
CA PRO A 286 13.71 22.61 -3.56
C PRO A 286 13.36 22.03 -2.17
N VAL A 287 12.20 22.37 -1.62
CA VAL A 287 11.77 21.86 -0.30
C VAL A 287 11.45 20.36 -0.39
N ILE A 288 10.77 19.94 -1.45
CA ILE A 288 10.47 18.52 -1.67
C ILE A 288 11.76 17.75 -1.96
N CYS A 289 12.64 18.29 -2.80
CA CYS A 289 13.92 17.68 -3.13
C CYS A 289 14.76 17.41 -1.88
N GLN A 290 14.99 18.44 -1.06
CA GLN A 290 15.76 18.31 0.18
C GLN A 290 15.14 17.26 1.12
N TYR A 291 13.81 17.26 1.23
CA TYR A 291 13.12 16.31 2.09
C TYR A 291 13.23 14.87 1.56
N LEU A 292 13.07 14.66 0.26
CA LEU A 292 13.20 13.34 -0.37
C LEU A 292 14.61 12.79 -0.20
N MET A 293 15.66 13.60 -0.36
CA MET A 293 17.03 13.14 -0.13
C MET A 293 17.21 12.60 1.30
N THR A 294 16.71 13.33 2.30
CA THR A 294 16.73 12.86 3.71
C THR A 294 15.94 11.56 3.91
N GLN A 295 14.83 11.37 3.20
CA GLN A 295 14.03 10.14 3.26
C GLN A 295 14.76 8.94 2.62
N LEU A 296 15.46 9.16 1.51
CA LEU A 296 16.18 8.10 0.79
C LEU A 296 17.46 7.66 1.50
N GLU A 297 17.99 8.48 2.40
CA GLU A 297 19.13 8.17 3.28
C GLU A 297 18.72 7.44 4.58
N GLN A 298 17.42 7.24 4.84
CA GLN A 298 16.95 6.54 6.03
C GLN A 298 17.42 5.07 6.06
N PRO A 299 17.46 4.42 7.24
CA PRO A 299 17.74 3.00 7.32
C PRO A 299 16.79 2.17 6.46
N MET A 300 17.37 1.27 5.66
CA MET A 300 16.61 0.37 4.78
C MET A 300 15.74 -0.61 5.59
N PRO A 301 14.55 -1.00 5.08
CA PRO A 301 14.00 -0.67 3.78
C PRO A 301 13.32 0.72 3.74
N VAL A 302 13.50 1.40 2.62
CA VAL A 302 12.74 2.60 2.26
C VAL A 302 11.83 2.26 1.08
N ILE A 303 10.52 2.36 1.31
CA ILE A 303 9.52 2.32 0.24
C ILE A 303 8.62 3.54 0.45
N LEU A 304 8.86 4.60 -0.33
CA LEU A 304 8.06 5.82 -0.25
C LEU A 304 6.71 5.63 -0.93
N ASP A 305 5.64 6.07 -0.26
CA ASP A 305 4.30 6.08 -0.83
C ASP A 305 4.29 6.99 -2.06
N PRO A 306 3.91 6.50 -3.26
CA PRO A 306 3.84 7.36 -4.45
C PRO A 306 2.93 8.56 -4.28
N ALA A 307 1.98 8.53 -3.33
CA ALA A 307 1.01 9.58 -3.06
C ALA A 307 1.36 10.52 -1.88
N ASP A 308 2.33 10.16 -1.05
CA ASP A 308 2.72 10.91 0.15
C ASP A 308 4.25 10.85 0.32
N PRO A 309 4.99 11.95 0.01
CA PRO A 309 6.45 11.96 0.08
C PRO A 309 6.98 11.85 1.52
N THR A 310 6.12 12.00 2.54
CA THR A 310 6.48 11.84 3.95
C THR A 310 6.28 10.41 4.45
N GLY A 311 5.58 9.57 3.69
CA GLY A 311 5.23 8.22 4.11
C GLY A 311 6.21 7.16 3.62
N ASN A 312 7.23 6.82 4.42
CA ASN A 312 7.94 5.54 4.24
C ASN A 312 7.04 4.39 4.72
N VAL A 313 6.35 3.72 3.78
CA VAL A 313 5.43 2.61 4.13
C VAL A 313 6.16 1.36 4.61
N ALA A 314 7.48 1.29 4.41
CA ALA A 314 8.34 0.22 4.89
C ALA A 314 8.96 0.51 6.26
N GLY A 315 8.76 1.71 6.83
CA GLY A 315 9.36 2.11 8.12
C GLY A 315 8.88 1.29 9.33
N GLY A 316 7.86 0.44 9.17
CA GLY A 316 7.45 -0.52 10.19
C GLY A 316 8.43 -1.70 10.33
N GLY A 317 8.65 -2.17 11.56
CA GLY A 317 9.44 -3.38 11.82
C GLY A 317 8.78 -4.67 11.32
N GLY A 318 9.48 -5.80 11.45
CA GLY A 318 8.97 -7.14 11.10
C GLY A 318 9.39 -7.67 9.73
N TRP A 319 10.20 -6.91 8.96
CA TRP A 319 10.75 -7.35 7.68
C TRP A 319 11.60 -8.61 7.79
N GLN A 320 12.45 -8.74 8.82
CA GLN A 320 13.24 -9.96 9.05
C GLN A 320 12.37 -11.22 9.17
N ARG A 321 11.24 -11.13 9.88
CA ARG A 321 10.31 -12.26 10.04
C ARG A 321 9.65 -12.62 8.72
N LEU A 322 9.25 -11.60 7.94
CA LEU A 322 8.66 -11.81 6.62
C LEU A 322 9.68 -12.35 5.61
N ALA A 323 10.95 -11.94 5.70
CA ALA A 323 12.06 -12.43 4.90
C ALA A 323 12.34 -13.93 5.15
N GLN A 324 12.31 -14.36 6.41
CA GLN A 324 12.44 -15.79 6.76
C GLN A 324 11.31 -16.63 6.16
N GLU A 325 10.07 -16.13 6.21
CA GLU A 325 8.96 -16.79 5.52
C GLU A 325 9.18 -16.76 3.99
N ALA A 326 9.53 -15.62 3.40
CA ALA A 326 9.78 -15.53 1.96
C ALA A 326 10.83 -16.56 1.49
N ALA A 327 11.93 -16.69 2.22
CA ALA A 327 12.97 -17.70 1.98
C ALA A 327 12.43 -19.13 2.04
N ALA A 328 11.67 -19.48 3.08
CA ALA A 328 11.06 -20.81 3.19
C ALA A 328 10.07 -21.07 2.03
N TRP A 329 9.31 -20.05 1.63
CA TRP A 329 8.29 -20.17 0.59
C TRP A 329 8.85 -20.42 -0.81
N MET A 330 10.08 -20.00 -1.09
CA MET A 330 10.78 -20.29 -2.36
C MET A 330 11.00 -21.78 -2.61
N THR A 331 10.92 -22.63 -1.57
CA THR A 331 11.09 -24.09 -1.70
C THR A 331 9.80 -24.83 -2.07
N TYR A 332 8.64 -24.16 -2.01
CA TYR A 332 7.34 -24.79 -2.23
C TYR A 332 7.01 -25.00 -3.72
N PRO A 333 6.13 -25.97 -4.05
CA PRO A 333 5.64 -26.22 -5.40
C PRO A 333 5.20 -24.99 -6.22
N CYS A 334 4.72 -23.93 -5.58
CA CYS A 334 4.31 -22.70 -6.27
C CYS A 334 5.46 -21.97 -6.97
N LEU A 335 6.70 -22.28 -6.60
CA LEU A 335 7.92 -21.67 -7.10
C LEU A 335 8.89 -22.72 -7.67
N LYS A 336 8.35 -23.88 -8.08
CA LYS A 336 9.08 -24.93 -8.79
C LYS A 336 8.48 -25.22 -10.16
N ASN A 337 9.36 -25.42 -11.14
CA ASN A 337 9.05 -25.94 -12.45
C ASN A 337 8.68 -27.43 -12.36
N TRP A 338 8.24 -28.01 -13.48
CA TRP A 338 7.79 -29.40 -13.53
C TRP A 338 8.90 -30.42 -13.24
N ASP A 339 10.14 -30.07 -13.55
CA ASP A 339 11.36 -30.84 -13.31
C ASP A 339 11.90 -30.66 -11.87
N GLY A 340 11.22 -29.85 -11.05
CA GLY A 340 11.62 -29.53 -9.69
C GLY A 340 12.62 -28.39 -9.56
N SER A 341 13.14 -27.85 -10.69
CA SER A 341 14.00 -26.68 -10.67
C SER A 341 13.26 -25.45 -10.14
N PRO A 342 13.94 -24.51 -9.49
CA PRO A 342 13.31 -23.28 -9.03
C PRO A 342 12.82 -22.44 -10.24
N VAL A 343 11.65 -21.82 -10.14
CA VAL A 343 11.15 -20.87 -11.16
C VAL A 343 12.12 -19.69 -11.27
N ASP A 344 12.30 -19.10 -12.45
CA ASP A 344 13.16 -17.92 -12.61
C ASP A 344 12.57 -16.66 -11.91
N SER A 345 13.41 -15.67 -11.64
CA SER A 345 12.99 -14.35 -11.18
C SER A 345 13.39 -13.29 -12.20
N TRP A 346 12.64 -12.20 -12.23
CA TRP A 346 12.97 -11.06 -13.07
C TRP A 346 14.22 -10.34 -12.56
N ASP A 347 15.00 -9.78 -13.49
CA ASP A 347 16.10 -8.90 -13.11
C ASP A 347 15.56 -7.53 -12.70
N THR A 348 15.64 -7.22 -11.41
CA THR A 348 15.21 -5.92 -10.86
C THR A 348 16.35 -4.93 -10.70
N GLY A 349 17.59 -5.30 -11.07
CA GLY A 349 18.79 -4.50 -10.88
C GLY A 349 19.30 -4.46 -9.42
N LEU A 350 18.80 -5.33 -8.53
CA LEU A 350 19.41 -5.53 -7.22
C LEU A 350 20.57 -6.54 -7.33
N PRO A 351 21.69 -6.33 -6.62
CA PRO A 351 22.78 -7.29 -6.59
C PRO A 351 22.28 -8.66 -6.15
N ARG A 352 22.43 -9.68 -7.01
CA ARG A 352 22.27 -11.08 -6.60
C ARG A 352 23.50 -11.45 -5.77
N GLU A 353 23.33 -11.78 -4.49
CA GLU A 353 24.37 -12.48 -3.76
C GLU A 353 24.60 -13.81 -4.50
N ARG A 354 25.80 -14.01 -5.04
CA ARG A 354 26.16 -15.28 -5.68
C ARG A 354 26.12 -16.34 -4.58
N GLU A 355 25.31 -17.38 -4.78
CA GLU A 355 25.43 -18.61 -4.00
C GLU A 355 26.77 -19.26 -4.39
N ASP A 356 27.84 -18.90 -3.71
CA ASP A 356 29.12 -19.59 -3.85
C ASP A 356 29.02 -20.95 -3.14
N SER A 357 28.59 -21.95 -3.91
CA SER A 357 28.80 -23.35 -3.58
C SER A 357 30.21 -23.75 -3.98
N SER A 358 31.17 -23.77 -3.05
CA SER A 358 32.10 -24.88 -2.84
C SER A 358 33.16 -24.57 -1.78
N THR A 359 33.32 -25.55 -0.90
CA THR A 359 34.31 -25.72 0.15
C THR A 359 35.76 -25.75 -0.35
N SER A 360 36.67 -25.07 0.33
CA SER A 360 37.91 -25.69 0.86
C SER A 360 38.61 -24.76 1.84
N THR A 361 38.81 -25.28 3.05
CA THR A 361 39.79 -24.83 4.06
C THR A 361 41.21 -24.76 3.48
N THR A 362 41.93 -23.69 3.78
CA THR A 362 43.28 -23.73 4.39
C THR A 362 43.62 -22.31 4.86
N ASP A 363 43.99 -22.22 6.13
CA ASP A 363 44.72 -21.10 6.72
C ASP A 363 46.08 -20.94 6.02
N ASP A 364 46.54 -19.70 5.84
CA ASP A 364 47.89 -19.27 6.26
C ASP A 364 48.02 -17.75 6.06
N ASP A 365 48.55 -17.13 7.11
CA ASP A 365 48.92 -15.71 7.24
C ASP A 365 50.07 -15.34 6.29
N ASP A 366 50.10 -14.10 5.81
CA ASP A 366 51.32 -13.28 5.83
C ASP A 366 51.05 -11.79 5.49
N GLU A 367 51.80 -10.95 6.18
CA GLU A 367 51.72 -9.49 6.28
C GLU A 367 52.19 -8.69 5.05
N GLN A 368 51.78 -7.41 5.07
CA GLN A 368 52.53 -6.17 4.74
C GLN A 368 52.20 -5.35 3.48
N ASP A 369 51.75 -4.12 3.79
CA ASP A 369 52.04 -2.81 3.19
C ASP A 369 51.81 -2.54 1.69
N SER A 370 50.90 -1.60 1.39
CA SER A 370 51.26 -0.20 1.13
C SER A 370 50.11 0.58 0.47
N GLU A 371 50.10 1.88 0.72
CA GLU A 371 49.23 2.94 0.19
C GLU A 371 48.95 2.82 -1.32
N TYR A 372 47.77 3.26 -1.77
CA TYR A 372 47.60 4.33 -2.76
C TYR A 372 46.10 4.59 -3.01
N HIS A 373 45.66 5.79 -2.65
CA HIS A 373 44.45 6.39 -3.19
C HIS A 373 44.57 6.59 -4.70
N THR A 374 43.62 6.11 -5.50
CA THR A 374 43.26 6.78 -6.76
C THR A 374 41.80 6.50 -7.10
N TYR A 375 41.01 7.57 -7.07
CA TYR A 375 39.68 7.65 -7.68
C TYR A 375 39.80 7.44 -9.20
N LYS A 376 39.14 6.42 -9.75
CA LYS A 376 38.88 6.33 -11.19
C LYS A 376 37.48 6.83 -11.52
N ARG A 377 37.50 8.06 -12.02
CA ARG A 377 36.52 8.75 -12.85
C ARG A 377 36.13 7.86 -14.04
N TYR A 378 34.85 7.56 -14.22
CA TYR A 378 34.31 7.17 -15.52
C TYR A 378 33.65 8.41 -16.14
N GLN A 379 34.14 8.77 -17.33
CA GLN A 379 33.57 9.81 -18.19
C GLN A 379 32.26 9.31 -18.81
N GLU A 380 31.22 10.12 -18.59
CA GLU A 380 30.30 10.69 -19.59
C GLU A 380 30.20 10.00 -20.95
N ASP A 381 29.00 9.49 -21.23
CA ASP A 381 28.32 9.70 -22.52
C ASP A 381 27.12 10.63 -22.26
N GLU A 382 27.04 11.69 -23.06
CA GLU A 382 26.27 12.90 -22.85
C GLU A 382 24.81 12.87 -23.38
N SER A 383 24.08 13.89 -22.91
CA SER A 383 22.80 14.47 -23.34
C SER A 383 21.57 13.99 -22.56
N TRP A 384 20.85 14.82 -21.81
CA TRP A 384 20.54 16.23 -22.03
C TRP A 384 20.55 17.09 -20.75
N THR A 385 20.95 18.33 -20.99
CA THR A 385 21.18 19.51 -20.16
C THR A 385 20.11 19.88 -19.14
N CYS A 386 20.55 20.10 -17.89
CA CYS A 386 19.92 21.02 -16.94
C CYS A 386 20.96 22.10 -16.59
N ALA A 387 20.69 23.36 -16.92
CA ALA A 387 21.49 24.50 -16.48
C ALA A 387 20.87 25.07 -15.21
N ILE A 388 21.69 25.13 -14.17
CA ILE A 388 21.44 25.76 -12.86
C ILE A 388 21.78 27.25 -12.96
N LEU A 389 21.04 28.08 -12.23
CA LEU A 389 21.63 29.21 -11.49
C LEU A 389 21.41 28.96 -9.99
#